data_AF-A0A7V4QFM0-F1
#
_entry.id   AF-A0A7V4QFM0-F1
#
_cell.length_a   1.000
_cell.length_b   1.000
_cell.length_c   1.000
_cell.angle_alpha   90.00
_cell.angle_beta   90.00
_cell.angle_gamma   90.00
#
_symmetry.space_group_name_H-M   'P 1'
#
loop_
_entity.id
_entity.type
_entity.pdbx_description
1 polymer ?
#
loop_
_entity_poly.entity_id
_entity_poly.type
_entity_poly.pdbx_seq_one_letter_code
_entity_poly.pdbx_strand_id
1 'polypeptide(L)'
;MSNSTLQENKLGEFFVVWGVISLIAFIFLIYSHTAMTKLKEMVLLAELRNMRIALNLYKGLNGKYPEDIRELIDKDIYWTKAIHEVYKRKYLEHQRIDKEGFPVDPWNRRFYYNPVTGEIFSKTKGYENW
;
A
#
# COMPACT_ATOMS: atom_id res chain seq x y z
N MET A 1 -39.85 -40.83 -25.59
CA MET A 1 -38.66 -40.41 -26.34
C MET A 1 -38.37 -38.89 -26.29
N SER A 2 -39.31 -38.03 -25.88
CA SER A 2 -39.10 -36.56 -25.86
C SER A 2 -38.34 -36.01 -24.63
N ASN A 3 -38.29 -36.73 -23.50
CA ASN A 3 -37.70 -36.20 -22.26
C ASN A 3 -36.17 -36.34 -22.20
N SER A 4 -35.58 -37.31 -22.91
CA SER A 4 -34.12 -37.53 -22.91
C SER A 4 -33.38 -36.49 -23.77
N THR A 5 -33.91 -36.17 -24.96
CA THR A 5 -33.33 -35.16 -25.85
C THR A 5 -33.39 -33.75 -25.25
N LEU A 6 -34.45 -33.45 -24.50
CA LEU A 6 -34.62 -32.17 -23.83
C LEU A 6 -33.70 -32.03 -22.61
N GLN A 7 -33.35 -33.13 -21.93
CA GLN A 7 -32.34 -33.11 -20.86
C GLN A 7 -30.91 -33.00 -21.39
N GLU A 8 -30.57 -33.67 -22.49
CA GLU A 8 -29.24 -33.55 -23.12
C GLU A 8 -28.93 -32.13 -23.57
N ASN A 9 -29.92 -31.42 -24.14
CA ASN A 9 -29.76 -30.02 -24.55
C ASN A 9 -29.53 -29.09 -23.34
N LYS A 10 -30.26 -29.28 -22.23
CA LYS A 10 -30.07 -28.48 -21.02
C LYS A 10 -28.70 -28.70 -20.36
N LEU A 11 -28.18 -29.92 -20.42
CA LEU A 11 -26.83 -30.22 -19.94
C LEU A 11 -25.77 -29.52 -20.80
N GLY A 12 -25.92 -29.55 -22.14
CA GLY A 12 -25.05 -28.83 -23.07
C GLY A 12 -25.03 -27.32 -22.83
N GLU A 13 -26.20 -26.69 -22.68
CA GLU A 13 -26.34 -25.27 -22.35
C GLU A 13 -25.62 -24.93 -21.03
N PHE A 14 -25.75 -25.78 -20.01
CA PHE A 14 -25.10 -25.58 -18.73
C PHE A 14 -23.56 -25.59 -18.86
N PHE A 15 -22.99 -26.51 -19.63
CA PHE A 15 -21.54 -26.55 -19.89
C PHE A 15 -21.05 -25.32 -20.65
N VAL A 16 -21.81 -24.85 -21.63
CA VAL A 16 -21.47 -23.62 -22.38
C VAL A 16 -21.45 -22.42 -21.44
N VAL A 17 -22.48 -22.26 -20.60
CA VAL A 17 -22.55 -21.16 -19.64
C VAL A 17 -21.38 -21.19 -18.66
N TRP A 18 -21.06 -22.36 -18.09
CA TRP A 18 -19.90 -22.50 -17.20
C TRP A 18 -18.57 -22.24 -17.90
N GLY A 19 -18.43 -22.67 -19.16
CA GLY A 19 -17.25 -22.39 -19.97
C GLY A 19 -17.05 -20.89 -20.17
N VAL A 20 -18.13 -20.16 -20.50
CA VAL A 20 -18.09 -18.71 -20.68
C VAL A 20 -17.79 -17.99 -19.35
N ILE A 21 -18.43 -18.39 -18.24
CA ILE A 21 -18.17 -17.81 -16.92
C ILE A 21 -16.70 -18.03 -16.52
N SER A 22 -16.18 -19.24 -16.70
CA SER A 22 -14.79 -19.57 -16.38
C SER A 22 -13.81 -18.74 -17.22
N LEU A 23 -14.08 -18.59 -18.53
CA LEU A 23 -13.27 -17.77 -19.42
C LEU A 23 -13.24 -16.30 -18.97
N ILE A 24 -14.41 -15.73 -18.64
CA ILE A 24 -14.51 -14.34 -18.15
C ILE A 24 -13.77 -14.19 -16.82
N ALA A 25 -13.96 -15.11 -15.88
CA ALA A 25 -13.28 -15.10 -14.59
C ALA A 25 -11.75 -15.18 -14.75
N PHE A 26 -11.27 -16.02 -15.66
CA PHE A 26 -9.85 -16.15 -15.96
C PHE A 26 -9.26 -14.84 -16.52
N ILE A 27 -9.93 -14.22 -17.49
CA ILE A 27 -9.52 -12.93 -18.05
C ILE A 27 -9.51 -11.85 -16.96
N PHE A 28 -10.55 -11.82 -16.11
CA PHE A 28 -10.65 -10.88 -14.99
C PHE A 28 -9.49 -11.04 -14.00
N LEU A 29 -9.12 -12.27 -13.64
CA LEU A 29 -7.99 -12.53 -12.73
C LEU A 29 -6.68 -11.97 -13.27
N ILE A 30 -6.36 -12.21 -14.55
CA ILE A 30 -5.14 -11.67 -15.19
C ILE A 30 -5.13 -10.14 -15.19
N TYR A 31 -6.24 -9.52 -15.56
CA TYR A 31 -6.34 -8.07 -15.61
C TYR A 31 -6.22 -7.45 -14.21
N SER A 32 -6.92 -8.03 -13.24
CA SER A 32 -6.93 -7.55 -11.85
C SER A 32 -5.53 -7.58 -11.23
N HIS A 33 -4.73 -8.62 -11.49
CA HIS A 33 -3.37 -8.73 -10.99
C HIS A 33 -2.47 -7.59 -11.51
N THR A 34 -2.55 -7.29 -12.81
CA THR A 34 -1.74 -6.22 -13.42
C THR A 34 -2.16 -4.84 -12.93
N ALA A 35 -3.47 -4.58 -12.82
CA ALA A 35 -3.99 -3.32 -12.30
C ALA A 35 -3.57 -3.11 -10.84
N MET A 36 -3.64 -4.17 -10.02
CA MET A 36 -3.27 -4.12 -8.61
C MET A 36 -1.78 -3.81 -8.41
N THR A 37 -0.88 -4.35 -9.24
CA THR A 37 0.55 -4.03 -9.17
C THR A 37 0.80 -2.54 -9.41
N LYS A 38 0.20 -1.96 -10.46
CA LYS A 38 0.37 -0.53 -10.75
C LYS A 38 -0.16 0.37 -9.63
N LEU A 39 -1.30 -0.01 -9.04
CA LEU A 39 -1.84 0.71 -7.87
C LEU A 39 -0.87 0.64 -6.69
N LYS A 40 -0.30 -0.54 -6.41
CA LYS A 40 0.71 -0.71 -5.36
C LYS A 40 1.95 0.16 -5.61
N GLU A 41 2.42 0.25 -6.85
CA GLU A 41 3.54 1.14 -7.21
C GLU A 41 3.26 2.61 -6.93
N MET A 42 2.07 3.08 -7.31
CA MET A 42 1.66 4.47 -7.05
C MET A 42 1.56 4.76 -5.56
N VAL A 43 0.99 3.83 -4.79
CA VAL A 43 0.93 3.94 -3.32
C VAL A 43 2.33 3.96 -2.72
N LEU A 44 3.24 3.08 -3.17
CA LEU A 44 4.62 3.05 -2.69
C LEU A 44 5.32 4.41 -2.90
N LEU A 45 5.21 4.99 -4.09
CA LEU A 45 5.82 6.29 -4.39
C LEU A 45 5.26 7.41 -3.52
N ALA A 46 3.94 7.41 -3.31
CA ALA A 46 3.29 8.37 -2.42
C ALA A 46 3.75 8.21 -0.97
N GLU A 47 3.82 6.98 -0.46
CA GLU A 47 4.31 6.66 0.89
C GLU A 47 5.78 7.08 1.06
N LEU A 48 6.67 6.71 0.14
CA LEU A 48 8.08 7.12 0.17
C LEU A 48 8.25 8.64 0.16
N ARG A 49 7.51 9.34 -0.70
CA ARG A 49 7.52 10.80 -0.74
C ARG A 49 7.07 11.40 0.59
N ASN A 50 5.96 10.92 1.14
CA ASN A 50 5.43 11.41 2.41
C ASN A 50 6.41 11.15 3.57
N MET A 51 7.02 9.97 3.62
CA MET A 51 8.03 9.66 4.64
C MET A 51 9.29 10.52 4.52
N ARG A 52 9.77 10.80 3.31
CA ARG A 52 10.90 11.72 3.11
C ARG A 52 10.57 13.15 3.56
N ILE A 53 9.36 13.62 3.27
CA ILE A 53 8.90 14.93 3.74
C ILE A 53 8.83 14.94 5.28
N ALA A 54 8.28 13.89 5.88
CA ALA A 54 8.20 13.74 7.34
C ALA A 54 9.59 13.71 7.99
N LEU A 55 10.55 12.98 7.43
CA LEU A 55 11.95 12.94 7.89
C LEU A 55 12.62 14.31 7.79
N ASN A 56 12.43 15.00 6.66
CA ASN A 56 12.98 16.34 6.46
C ASN A 56 12.36 17.35 7.43
N LEU A 57 11.05 17.26 7.68
CA LEU A 57 10.37 18.09 8.67
C LEU A 57 10.89 17.81 10.09
N TYR A 58 11.02 16.53 10.45
CA TYR A 58 11.58 16.13 11.74
C TYR A 58 13.00 16.70 11.92
N LYS A 59 13.85 16.56 10.91
CA LYS A 59 15.21 17.13 10.93
C LYS A 59 15.20 18.65 10.99
N GLY A 60 14.30 19.30 10.27
CA GLY A 60 14.15 20.76 10.31
C GLY A 60 13.78 21.28 11.70
N LEU A 61 12.95 20.54 12.44
CA LEU A 61 12.51 20.91 13.78
C LEU A 61 13.48 20.49 14.89
N ASN A 62 14.16 19.35 14.74
CA ASN A 62 14.99 18.74 15.80
C ASN A 62 16.50 18.82 15.53
N GLY A 63 16.93 19.30 14.36
CA GLY A 63 18.34 19.37 13.95
C GLY A 63 18.97 18.03 13.55
N LYS A 64 18.30 16.90 13.80
CA LYS A 64 18.74 15.55 13.43
C LYS A 64 17.58 14.71 12.89
N TYR A 65 17.90 13.70 12.09
CA TYR A 65 16.92 12.66 11.73
C TYR A 65 16.56 11.83 12.98
N PRO A 66 15.37 11.20 13.02
CA PRO A 66 15.00 10.34 14.14
C PRO A 66 15.92 9.12 14.21
N GLU A 67 16.21 8.63 15.42
CA GLU A 67 17.04 7.44 15.59
C GLU A 67 16.28 6.19 15.17
N ASP A 68 14.95 6.22 15.35
CA ASP A 68 14.03 5.19 14.91
C ASP A 68 12.90 5.77 14.05
N ILE A 69 12.63 5.15 12.90
CA ILE A 69 11.55 5.59 12.00
C ILE A 69 10.17 5.57 12.66
N ARG A 70 9.98 4.74 13.69
CA ARG A 70 8.74 4.65 14.47
C ARG A 70 8.41 5.96 15.19
N GLU A 71 9.42 6.80 15.45
CA GLU A 71 9.21 8.13 16.01
C GLU A 71 8.31 9.01 15.13
N LEU A 72 8.29 8.81 13.80
CA LEU A 72 7.39 9.55 12.91
C LEU A 72 5.93 9.11 13.01
N ILE A 73 5.68 7.93 13.56
CA ILE A 73 4.33 7.35 13.74
C ILE A 73 3.78 7.72 15.11
N ASP A 74 4.65 7.73 16.11
CA ASP A 74 4.26 7.92 17.51
C ASP A 74 4.32 9.37 17.97
N LYS A 75 5.23 10.18 17.42
CA LYS A 75 5.38 11.58 17.85
C LYS A 75 4.40 12.50 17.13
N ASP A 76 3.82 13.38 17.94
CA ASP A 76 2.98 14.45 17.48
C ASP A 76 3.79 15.71 17.19
N ILE A 77 3.47 16.37 16.09
CA ILE A 77 3.84 17.74 15.76
C ILE A 77 2.80 18.65 16.41
N TYR A 78 3.29 19.63 17.17
CA TYR A 78 2.49 20.71 17.71
C TYR A 78 2.69 21.93 16.82
N TRP A 79 1.68 22.28 16.02
CA TRP A 79 1.70 23.51 15.21
C TRP A 79 0.81 24.56 15.88
N THR A 80 1.41 25.67 16.31
CA THR A 80 0.67 26.85 16.80
C THR A 80 0.37 27.76 15.60
N LYS A 81 -0.90 27.90 15.22
CA LYS A 81 -1.31 28.74 14.09
C LYS A 81 -1.67 30.18 14.52
N ALA A 82 -1.98 30.37 15.80
CA ALA A 82 -2.17 31.65 16.48
C ALA A 82 -2.28 31.37 17.98
N ILE A 83 -2.20 32.43 18.80
CA ILE A 83 -2.00 32.50 20.26
C ILE A 83 -2.86 31.53 21.12
N HIS A 84 -3.91 30.88 20.58
CA HIS A 84 -4.82 30.00 21.34
C HIS A 84 -5.19 28.66 20.68
N GLU A 85 -4.59 28.26 19.55
CA GLU A 85 -4.90 26.95 18.92
C GLU A 85 -3.64 26.12 18.67
N VAL A 86 -3.53 25.02 19.42
CA VAL A 86 -2.51 23.99 19.24
C VAL A 86 -3.10 22.85 18.43
N TYR A 87 -2.67 22.72 17.17
CA TYR A 87 -3.04 21.58 16.35
C TYR A 87 -2.07 20.44 16.60
N LYS A 88 -2.62 19.28 16.98
CA LYS A 88 -1.90 18.03 17.18
C LYS A 88 -2.02 17.19 15.91
N ARG A 89 -0.91 16.97 15.20
CA ARG A 89 -0.86 16.09 14.02
C ARG A 89 0.33 15.15 14.09
N LYS A 90 0.22 13.96 13.52
CA LYS A 90 1.35 13.03 13.41
C LYS A 90 2.21 13.39 12.19
N TYR A 91 3.50 13.04 12.22
CA TYR A 91 4.36 13.20 11.03
C TYR A 91 3.87 12.31 9.88
N LEU A 92 3.40 11.11 10.21
CA LEU A 92 2.78 10.18 9.26
C LEU A 92 1.37 9.82 9.72
N GLU A 93 0.38 10.28 8.96
CA GLU A 93 -1.02 9.92 9.16
C GLU A 93 -1.36 8.72 8.24
N HIS A 94 -1.98 7.68 8.79
CA HIS A 94 -2.45 6.48 8.07
C HIS A 94 -1.37 5.56 7.44
N GLN A 95 -0.11 5.68 7.83
CA GLN A 95 0.93 4.75 7.38
C GLN A 95 0.63 3.33 7.88
N ARG A 96 0.71 2.34 6.99
CA ARG A 96 0.60 0.92 7.38
C ARG A 96 1.80 0.51 8.22
N ILE A 97 1.53 -0.20 9.30
CA ILE A 97 2.54 -0.74 10.21
C ILE A 97 2.41 -2.24 10.37
N ASP A 98 3.52 -2.91 10.71
CA ASP A 98 3.49 -4.29 11.17
C ASP A 98 3.19 -4.39 12.67
N LYS A 99 3.29 -5.62 13.21
CA LYS A 99 2.99 -5.91 14.62
C LYS A 99 3.99 -5.27 15.59
N GLU A 100 5.20 -4.94 15.13
CA GLU A 100 6.24 -4.30 15.94
C GLU A 100 6.27 -2.77 15.75
N GLY A 101 5.31 -2.23 15.00
CA GLY A 101 5.12 -0.80 14.77
C GLY A 101 5.95 -0.22 13.63
N PHE A 102 6.65 -1.05 12.84
CA PHE A 102 7.46 -0.54 11.73
C PHE A 102 6.60 -0.23 10.51
N PRO A 103 6.87 0.88 9.79
CA PRO A 103 6.18 1.17 8.55
C PRO A 103 6.49 0.10 7.51
N VAL A 104 5.45 -0.36 6.83
CA VAL A 104 5.53 -1.37 5.77
C VAL A 104 5.02 -0.84 4.45
N ASP A 105 5.60 -1.36 3.38
CA ASP A 105 5.25 -1.02 2.01
C ASP A 105 3.97 -1.73 1.52
N PRO A 106 3.52 -1.46 0.28
CA PRO A 106 2.31 -2.09 -0.26
C PRO A 106 2.35 -3.63 -0.35
N TRP A 107 3.54 -4.23 -0.33
CA TRP A 107 3.78 -5.68 -0.30
C TRP A 107 4.04 -6.21 1.11
N ASN A 108 3.76 -5.39 2.14
CA ASN A 108 3.90 -5.73 3.54
C ASN A 108 5.35 -6.05 3.96
N ARG A 109 6.33 -5.45 3.28
CA ARG A 109 7.74 -5.48 3.67
C ARG A 109 8.10 -4.21 4.42
N ARG A 110 8.92 -4.33 5.46
CA ARG A 110 9.44 -3.14 6.17
C ARG A 110 10.26 -2.27 5.23
N PHE A 111 10.07 -0.96 5.34
CA PHE A 111 11.01 -0.02 4.75
C PHE A 111 12.39 -0.16 5.40
N TYR A 112 13.43 0.04 4.61
CA TYR A 112 14.76 0.26 5.14
C TYR A 112 14.92 1.74 5.46
N TYR A 113 15.48 2.04 6.63
CA TYR A 113 15.74 3.40 7.08
C TYR A 113 17.16 3.52 7.61
N ASN A 114 17.87 4.56 7.18
CA ASN A 114 19.18 4.91 7.70
C ASN A 114 19.08 6.20 8.54
N PRO A 115 19.28 6.14 9.87
CA PRO A 115 19.16 7.31 10.75
C PRO A 115 20.28 8.34 10.56
N VAL A 116 21.42 7.95 9.97
CA VAL A 116 22.55 8.86 9.74
C VAL A 116 22.30 9.72 8.51
N THR A 117 21.88 9.12 7.41
CA THR A 117 21.67 9.82 6.13
C THR A 117 20.23 10.32 5.94
N GLY A 118 19.28 9.75 6.68
CA GLY A 118 17.84 9.98 6.50
C GLY A 118 17.27 9.28 5.27
N GLU A 119 18.01 8.34 4.66
CA GLU A 119 17.54 7.60 3.51
C GLU A 119 16.47 6.59 3.89
N ILE A 120 15.42 6.52 3.08
CA ILE A 120 14.35 5.55 3.19
C ILE A 120 13.98 5.00 1.82
N PHE A 121 13.86 3.67 1.74
CA PHE A 121 13.51 2.94 0.52
C PHE A 121 12.85 1.60 0.84
N SER A 122 12.12 1.05 -0.13
CA SER A 122 11.48 -0.27 0.00
C SER A 122 12.48 -1.40 -0.30
N LYS A 123 12.33 -2.53 0.40
CA LYS A 123 13.05 -3.79 0.11
C LYS A 123 12.30 -4.68 -0.90
N THR A 124 11.27 -4.17 -1.55
CA THR A 124 10.56 -4.90 -2.61
C THR A 124 11.41 -4.88 -3.87
N LYS A 125 11.61 -6.07 -4.45
CA LYS A 125 12.47 -6.26 -5.62
C LYS A 125 11.99 -5.40 -6.79
N GLY A 126 12.88 -4.59 -7.36
CA GLY A 126 12.58 -3.67 -8.48
C GLY A 126 12.26 -2.23 -8.06
N TYR A 127 12.18 -1.94 -6.75
CA TYR A 127 11.84 -0.62 -6.21
C TYR A 127 12.87 -0.09 -5.20
N GLU A 128 14.06 -0.70 -5.17
CA GLU A 128 15.09 -0.39 -4.17
C GLU A 128 15.67 1.02 -4.33
N ASN A 129 15.60 1.58 -5.54
CA ASN A 129 16.22 2.88 -5.89
C ASN A 129 15.20 4.02 -6.02
N TRP A 130 13.94 3.79 -5.65
CA TRP A 130 12.86 4.78 -5.75
C TRP A 130 12.85 5.72 -4.56
#